data_AF-A0A852GKF2-F1
#
_entry.id   AF-A0A852GKF2-F1
#
_cell.length_a   1.000
_cell.length_b   1.000
_cell.length_c   1.000
_cell.angle_alpha   90.00
_cell.angle_beta   90.00
_cell.angle_gamma   90.00
#
_symmetry.space_group_name_H-M   'P 1'
#
loop_
_entity.id
_entity.type
_entity.pdbx_description
1 polymer ?
#
loop_
_entity_poly.entity_id
_entity_poly.type
_entity_poly.pdbx_seq_one_letter_code
_entity_poly.pdbx_strand_id
1 'polypeptide(L)'
;PVRRAPQSIPDAVPERKRTTPMDPANITQETHTQNSVSLRPYRDRVIHLLALRSYKKLELLARLQRDGINQKDKKSLGPILQQVARLNPKDNTYTLKSYLFKEIQKDWPGYDETEKESLELILS
;
A
#
# COMPACT_ATOMS: atom_id res chain seq x y z
N PRO A 1 71.16 28.22 -21.56
CA PRO A 1 69.72 28.38 -21.20
C PRO A 1 68.92 27.13 -21.66
N VAL A 2 68.74 26.10 -20.82
CA VAL A 2 67.53 25.85 -19.98
C VAL A 2 66.27 25.73 -20.87
N ARG A 3 65.55 24.61 -21.02
CA ARG A 3 65.09 23.56 -20.07
C ARG A 3 64.63 22.33 -20.88
N ARG A 4 65.14 21.13 -20.60
CA ARG A 4 64.51 19.83 -20.96
C ARG A 4 63.58 19.42 -19.82
N ALA A 5 62.36 19.01 -20.12
CA ALA A 5 61.46 18.34 -19.17
C ALA A 5 61.36 16.85 -19.55
N PRO A 6 61.56 15.91 -18.60
CA PRO A 6 61.43 14.47 -18.84
C PRO A 6 59.98 14.02 -18.61
N GLN A 7 59.42 13.24 -19.53
CA GLN A 7 58.19 12.49 -19.27
C GLN A 7 58.52 11.01 -19.20
N SER A 8 58.75 10.54 -17.98
CA SER A 8 58.72 9.12 -17.63
C SER A 8 57.27 8.73 -17.38
N ILE A 9 56.77 7.79 -18.17
CA ILE A 9 55.48 7.12 -17.93
C ILE A 9 55.82 5.77 -17.29
N PRO A 10 55.44 5.48 -16.04
CA PRO A 10 55.45 4.12 -15.55
C PRO A 10 54.18 3.39 -15.99
N ASP A 11 54.42 2.21 -16.54
CA ASP A 11 53.46 1.13 -16.75
C ASP A 11 52.67 0.84 -15.46
N ALA A 12 51.34 0.83 -15.56
CA ALA A 12 50.46 0.36 -14.51
C ALA A 12 49.19 -0.23 -15.14
N VAL A 13 49.29 -1.48 -15.59
CA VAL A 13 48.13 -2.37 -15.63
C VAL A 13 48.02 -3.06 -14.28
N PRO A 14 46.86 -2.98 -13.61
CA PRO A 14 46.33 -4.23 -13.11
C PRO A 14 44.81 -4.38 -13.26
N GLU A 15 44.47 -5.63 -13.59
CA GLU A 15 43.30 -6.36 -13.13
C GLU A 15 41.89 -5.92 -13.56
N ARG A 16 41.39 -6.70 -14.53
CA ARG A 16 40.02 -7.24 -14.61
C ARG A 16 39.34 -7.31 -13.23
N LYS A 17 38.39 -6.41 -12.99
CA LYS A 17 37.30 -6.62 -12.04
C LYS A 17 36.02 -6.78 -12.85
N ARG A 18 35.62 -8.04 -13.02
CA ARG A 18 34.26 -8.41 -13.41
C ARG A 18 33.37 -8.08 -12.23
N THR A 19 32.75 -6.92 -12.27
CA THR A 19 31.61 -6.58 -11.40
C THR A 19 30.62 -5.84 -12.27
N THR A 20 29.55 -6.56 -12.58
CA THR A 20 28.30 -6.04 -13.14
C THR A 20 27.96 -4.71 -12.46
N PRO A 21 27.54 -3.66 -13.19
CA PRO A 21 26.99 -2.49 -12.56
C PRO A 21 25.66 -2.93 -11.93
N MET A 22 25.68 -3.11 -10.62
CA MET A 22 24.49 -3.04 -9.79
C MET A 22 23.93 -1.64 -9.96
N ASP A 23 22.88 -1.54 -10.76
CA ASP A 23 22.09 -0.33 -10.92
C ASP A 23 21.38 -0.05 -9.58
N PRO A 24 21.68 1.08 -8.89
CA PRO A 24 21.00 1.48 -7.68
C PRO A 24 19.98 2.59 -7.98
N ALA A 25 19.35 2.58 -9.16
CA ALA A 25 18.42 3.64 -9.57
C ALA A 25 16.96 3.27 -9.27
N ASN A 26 16.62 3.02 -8.00
CA ASN A 26 15.40 3.55 -7.37
C ASN A 26 15.36 3.35 -5.84
N ILE A 27 16.48 3.60 -5.15
CA ILE A 27 16.46 3.85 -3.69
C ILE A 27 16.18 5.34 -3.46
N THR A 28 15.06 5.83 -4.00
CA THR A 28 14.53 7.13 -3.59
C THR A 28 13.59 6.88 -2.44
N GLN A 29 14.12 7.24 -1.28
CA GLN A 29 13.47 7.31 0.01
C GLN A 29 12.13 8.03 -0.09
N GLU A 30 11.03 7.29 0.00
CA GLU A 30 9.85 7.78 0.68
C GLU A 30 9.72 6.94 1.95
N THR A 31 10.43 7.35 3.00
CA THR A 31 10.13 6.98 4.38
C THR A 31 8.79 7.61 4.79
N HIS A 32 7.75 7.38 4.00
CA HIS A 32 6.39 7.47 4.48
C HIS A 32 6.25 6.20 5.30
N THR A 33 6.13 6.31 6.62
CA THR A 33 5.83 5.21 7.53
C THR A 33 4.79 4.31 6.85
N GLN A 34 5.23 3.21 6.22
CA GLN A 34 4.34 2.42 5.39
C GLN A 34 3.37 1.79 6.36
N ASN A 35 2.19 2.39 6.47
CA ASN A 35 1.11 1.87 7.28
C ASN A 35 0.93 0.42 6.83
N SER A 36 1.01 -0.55 7.73
CA SER A 36 0.94 -1.97 7.39
C SER A 36 -0.38 -2.32 6.68
N VAL A 37 -1.41 -1.48 6.83
CA VAL A 37 -2.65 -1.49 6.05
C VAL A 37 -2.44 -1.13 4.57
N SER A 38 -1.55 -0.17 4.27
CA SER A 38 -1.26 0.28 2.89
C SER A 38 -0.64 -0.81 2.01
N LEU A 39 0.07 -1.77 2.63
CA LEU A 39 0.66 -2.95 1.98
C LEU A 39 -0.38 -4.01 1.61
N ARG A 40 -1.61 -3.91 2.13
CA ARG A 40 -2.66 -4.88 1.87
C ARG A 40 -3.39 -4.59 0.56
N PRO A 41 -3.93 -5.62 -0.11
CA PRO A 41 -4.72 -5.43 -1.32
C PRO A 41 -5.86 -4.43 -1.11
N TYR A 42 -6.07 -3.54 -2.08
CA TYR A 42 -7.07 -2.47 -1.95
C TYR A 42 -8.49 -3.01 -1.70
N ARG A 43 -8.83 -4.14 -2.34
CA ARG A 43 -10.09 -4.87 -2.10
C ARG A 43 -10.24 -5.28 -0.64
N ASP A 44 -9.20 -5.87 -0.05
CA ASP A 44 -9.22 -6.33 1.33
C ASP A 44 -9.39 -5.16 2.29
N ARG A 45 -8.70 -4.04 2.04
CA ARG A 45 -8.86 -2.82 2.84
C ARG A 45 -10.30 -2.33 2.88
N VAL A 46 -10.99 -2.35 1.73
CA VAL A 46 -12.41 -1.98 1.66
C VAL A 46 -13.30 -2.98 2.42
N ILE A 47 -13.05 -4.28 2.24
CA ILE A 47 -13.80 -5.34 2.93
C ILE A 47 -13.69 -5.18 4.46
N HIS A 48 -12.46 -4.99 4.96
CA HIS A 48 -12.21 -4.88 6.41
C HIS A 48 -12.85 -3.63 7.02
N LEU A 49 -12.89 -2.51 6.31
CA LEU A 49 -13.61 -1.32 6.79
C LEU A 49 -15.13 -1.54 6.82
N LEU A 50 -15.69 -2.14 5.76
CA LEU A 50 -17.14 -2.39 5.68
C LEU A 50 -17.63 -3.49 6.63
N ALA A 51 -16.73 -4.34 7.13
CA ALA A 51 -17.05 -5.37 8.11
C ALA A 51 -17.43 -4.77 9.47
N LEU A 52 -16.82 -3.65 9.85
CA LEU A 52 -17.07 -2.97 11.12
C LEU A 52 -18.39 -2.19 11.09
N ARG A 53 -18.67 -1.49 9.99
CA ARG A 53 -19.88 -0.71 9.81
C ARG A 53 -20.17 -0.38 8.35
N SER A 54 -21.40 0.07 8.08
CA SER A 54 -21.75 0.66 6.79
C SER A 54 -21.08 2.02 6.59
N TYR A 55 -20.59 2.31 5.38
CA TYR A 55 -19.97 3.60 5.05
C TYR A 55 -20.61 4.25 3.82
N LYS A 56 -20.66 5.59 3.79
CA LYS A 56 -20.89 6.34 2.55
C LYS A 56 -19.63 6.33 1.68
N LYS A 57 -19.79 6.44 0.36
CA LYS A 57 -18.66 6.41 -0.59
C LYS A 57 -17.57 7.47 -0.28
N LEU A 58 -17.98 8.71 0.01
CA LEU A 58 -17.03 9.80 0.29
C LEU A 58 -16.33 9.61 1.65
N GLU A 59 -17.06 9.15 2.67
CA GLU A 59 -16.48 8.87 3.98
C GLU A 59 -15.49 7.70 3.94
N LEU A 60 -15.84 6.63 3.22
CA LEU A 60 -14.97 5.49 3.00
C LEU A 60 -13.70 5.92 2.26
N LEU A 61 -13.84 6.73 1.20
CA LEU A 61 -12.71 7.25 0.46
C LEU A 61 -11.78 8.09 1.34
N ALA A 62 -12.33 8.98 2.18
CA ALA A 62 -11.55 9.80 3.10
C ALA A 62 -10.78 8.96 4.14
N ARG A 63 -11.38 7.88 4.65
CA ARG A 63 -10.66 6.92 5.53
C ARG A 63 -9.51 6.26 4.78
N LEU A 64 -9.77 5.72 3.60
CA LEU A 64 -8.76 5.06 2.78
C LEU A 64 -7.61 6.00 2.38
N GLN A 65 -7.89 7.29 2.12
CA GLN A 65 -6.87 8.30 1.84
C GLN A 65 -5.92 8.51 3.01
N ARG A 66 -6.41 8.48 4.26
CA ARG A 66 -5.56 8.55 5.46
C ARG A 66 -4.63 7.34 5.58
N ASP A 67 -5.06 6.20 5.07
CA ASP A 67 -4.28 4.96 5.09
C ASP A 67 -3.27 4.88 3.92
N GLY A 68 -3.18 5.91 3.07
CA GLY A 68 -2.31 5.94 1.89
C GLY A 68 -2.87 5.08 0.75
N ILE A 69 -3.74 5.68 -0.08
CA ILE A 69 -4.18 5.07 -1.36
C ILE A 69 -3.73 5.93 -2.54
N ASN A 70 -3.45 5.28 -3.66
CA ASN A 70 -3.00 5.98 -4.86
C ASN A 70 -4.20 6.42 -5.72
N GLN A 71 -3.94 7.28 -6.71
CA GLN A 71 -4.98 7.81 -7.59
C GLN A 71 -5.70 6.70 -8.40
N LYS A 72 -4.99 5.61 -8.73
CA LYS A 72 -5.57 4.41 -9.37
C LYS A 72 -6.62 3.77 -8.46
N ASP A 73 -6.30 3.59 -7.19
CA ASP A 73 -7.19 2.97 -6.20
C ASP A 73 -8.46 3.80 -6.03
N LYS A 74 -8.32 5.13 -5.93
CA LYS A 74 -9.47 6.06 -5.86
C LYS A 74 -10.44 5.89 -7.03
N LYS A 75 -9.95 5.65 -8.25
CA LYS A 75 -10.80 5.39 -9.43
C LYS A 75 -11.46 4.00 -9.37
N SER A 76 -10.79 3.03 -8.76
CA SER A 76 -11.28 1.65 -8.62
C SER A 76 -12.26 1.42 -7.46
N LEU A 77 -12.44 2.39 -6.56
CA LEU A 77 -13.35 2.24 -5.41
C LEU A 77 -14.80 1.90 -5.84
N GLY A 78 -15.30 2.55 -6.89
CA GLY A 78 -16.65 2.31 -7.42
C GLY A 78 -16.90 0.85 -7.82
N PRO A 79 -16.12 0.27 -8.76
CA PRO A 79 -16.29 -1.13 -9.14
C PRO A 79 -16.03 -2.10 -7.98
N ILE A 80 -15.10 -1.81 -7.08
CA ILE A 80 -14.88 -2.65 -5.89
C ILE A 80 -16.11 -2.66 -5.00
N LEU A 81 -16.72 -1.51 -4.72
CA LEU A 81 -17.95 -1.42 -3.93
C LEU A 81 -19.10 -2.22 -4.54
N GLN A 82 -19.25 -2.23 -5.87
CA GLN A 82 -20.26 -3.08 -6.53
C GLN A 82 -20.02 -4.58 -6.29
N GLN A 83 -18.76 -4.99 -6.24
CA GLN A 83 -18.37 -6.38 -6.02
C GLN A 83 -18.51 -6.79 -4.55
N VAL A 84 -18.12 -5.92 -3.61
CA VAL A 84 -17.99 -6.29 -2.19
C VAL A 84 -19.15 -5.83 -1.30
N ALA A 85 -19.94 -4.86 -1.74
CA ALA A 85 -20.94 -4.21 -0.90
C ALA A 85 -22.33 -4.21 -1.53
N ARG A 86 -23.35 -4.06 -0.68
CA ARG A 86 -24.73 -3.72 -1.07
C ARG A 86 -24.91 -2.23 -0.84
N LEU A 87 -25.40 -1.52 -1.85
CA LEU A 87 -25.76 -0.11 -1.73
C LEU A 87 -27.18 0.01 -1.16
N ASN A 88 -27.34 0.76 -0.07
CA ASN A 88 -28.63 1.20 0.42
C ASN A 88 -28.99 2.53 -0.25
N PRO A 89 -30.01 2.57 -1.14
CA PRO A 89 -30.36 3.78 -1.88
C PRO A 89 -31.01 4.86 -1.00
N LYS A 90 -31.50 4.52 0.19
CA LYS A 90 -32.15 5.47 1.10
C LYS A 90 -31.18 6.52 1.63
N ASP A 91 -29.95 6.11 1.93
CA ASP A 91 -28.95 6.92 2.63
C ASP A 91 -27.57 6.86 1.96
N ASN A 92 -27.46 6.18 0.81
CA ASN A 92 -26.24 5.99 0.02
C ASN A 92 -25.09 5.34 0.81
N THR A 93 -25.44 4.47 1.77
CA THR A 93 -24.48 3.68 2.52
C THR A 93 -24.19 2.35 1.83
N TYR A 94 -22.96 1.89 1.98
CA TYR A 94 -22.49 0.61 1.49
C TYR A 94 -22.30 -0.31 2.70
N THR A 95 -22.89 -1.50 2.64
CA THR A 95 -22.78 -2.54 3.67
C THR A 95 -22.10 -3.76 3.07
N LEU A 96 -21.21 -4.42 3.81
CA LEU A 96 -20.51 -5.61 3.33
C LEU A 96 -21.49 -6.72 2.93
N LYS A 97 -21.23 -7.43 1.83
CA LYS A 97 -22.01 -8.61 1.45
C LYS A 97 -21.74 -9.76 2.42
N SER A 98 -22.79 -10.46 2.83
CA SER A 98 -22.72 -11.52 3.85
C SER A 98 -21.70 -12.63 3.56
N TYR A 99 -21.52 -13.02 2.30
CA TYR A 99 -20.57 -14.07 1.93
C TYR A 99 -19.09 -13.66 2.04
N LEU A 100 -18.79 -12.39 2.28
CA LEU A 100 -17.42 -11.87 2.41
C LEU A 100 -16.94 -11.81 3.85
N PHE A 101 -17.82 -12.02 4.84
CA PHE A 101 -17.40 -12.12 6.24
C PHE A 101 -16.39 -13.26 6.45
N LYS A 102 -16.41 -14.29 5.59
CA LYS A 102 -15.40 -15.36 5.58
C LYS A 102 -13.99 -14.93 5.10
N GLU A 103 -13.87 -13.78 4.43
CA GLU A 103 -12.58 -13.23 3.98
C GLU A 103 -11.95 -12.27 5.01
N ILE A 104 -12.61 -12.07 6.15
CA ILE A 104 -12.15 -11.17 7.21
C ILE A 104 -11.01 -11.78 8.02
N GLN A 105 -9.98 -10.98 8.27
CA GLN A 105 -8.81 -11.34 9.05
C GLN A 105 -8.90 -10.68 10.43
N LYS A 106 -8.89 -11.47 11.51
CA LYS A 106 -8.91 -10.97 12.89
C LYS A 106 -7.64 -10.18 13.25
N ASP A 107 -6.50 -10.61 12.71
CA ASP A 107 -5.19 -9.96 12.88
C ASP A 107 -4.94 -8.82 11.87
N TRP A 108 -6.00 -8.21 11.36
CA TRP A 108 -5.86 -7.10 10.41
C TRP A 108 -5.15 -5.91 11.08
N PRO A 109 -4.08 -5.36 10.48
CA PRO A 109 -3.28 -4.31 11.10
C PRO A 109 -4.02 -2.98 11.30
N GLY A 110 -5.17 -2.80 10.65
CA GLY A 110 -5.98 -1.59 10.76
C GLY A 110 -7.09 -1.66 11.80
N TYR A 111 -7.15 -2.74 12.59
CA TYR A 111 -8.11 -2.87 13.68
C TYR A 111 -7.47 -2.57 15.02
N ASP A 112 -8.10 -1.68 15.77
CA ASP A 112 -7.88 -1.50 17.19
C ASP A 112 -8.54 -2.63 18.00
N GLU A 113 -8.15 -2.80 19.27
CA GLU A 113 -8.64 -3.88 20.13
C GLU A 113 -10.18 -3.90 20.22
N THR A 114 -10.79 -2.74 20.40
CA THR A 114 -12.25 -2.58 20.43
C THR A 114 -12.91 -2.94 19.08
N GLU A 115 -12.24 -2.67 17.96
CA GLU A 115 -12.75 -3.04 16.63
C GLU A 115 -12.67 -4.56 16.43
N LYS A 116 -11.62 -5.21 16.96
CA LYS A 116 -11.49 -6.67 16.95
C LYS A 116 -12.62 -7.31 17.77
N GLU A 117 -12.87 -6.85 19.00
CA GLU A 117 -13.97 -7.34 19.83
C GLU A 117 -15.33 -7.17 19.12
N SER A 118 -15.56 -6.00 18.53
CA SER A 118 -16.77 -5.72 17.75
C SER A 118 -16.92 -6.70 16.57
N LEU A 119 -15.81 -7.00 15.89
CA LEU A 119 -15.81 -7.94 14.77
C LEU A 119 -16.08 -9.37 15.23
N GLU A 120 -15.57 -9.78 16.39
CA GLU A 120 -15.86 -11.11 16.95
C GLU A 120 -17.35 -11.30 17.23
N LEU A 121 -18.05 -10.26 17.72
CA LEU A 121 -19.51 -10.30 17.90
C LEU A 121 -20.27 -10.37 16.57
N ILE A 122 -19.75 -9.77 15.50
CA ILE A 122 -20.37 -9.79 14.16
C ILE A 122 -20.15 -11.14 13.45
N LEU A 123 -19.01 -11.79 13.73
CA LEU A 123 -18.61 -13.07 13.12
C LEU A 123 -19.10 -14.31 13.91
N SER A 124 -19.58 -14.12 15.14
CA SER A 124 -20.16 -15.18 15.99
C SER A 124 -21.58 -15.56 15.57
#